data_AF-A0A662XGL4-F1
#
_entry.id   AF-A0A662XGL4-F1
#
_cell.length_a   1.000
_cell.length_b   1.000
_cell.length_c   1.000
_cell.angle_alpha   90.00
_cell.angle_beta   90.00
_cell.angle_gamma   90.00
#
_symmetry.space_group_name_H-M   'P 1'
#
loop_
_entity.id
_entity.type
_entity.pdbx_description
1 polymer ?
#
loop_
_entity_poly.entity_id
_entity_poly.type
_entity_poly.pdbx_seq_one_letter_code
_entity_poly.pdbx_strand_id
1 'polypeptide(L)'
;MANSAALTGLEDAIQFLPGRLFYVPLKKAPPRTPGAHFFSIDDELMYWNFYLDFGPLNLGHTFVFSEQLNKKLTAAAKTGEVIYFYSSTQAQRRANAVCILGCWAVLFQNMSAEKAFEPF
;
A
#
# COMPACT_ATOMS: atom_id res chain seq x y z
N MET A 1 -19.35 -7.76 20.82
CA MET A 1 -19.33 -8.55 19.56
C MET A 1 -19.59 -7.59 18.42
N ALA A 2 -18.53 -7.04 17.82
CA ALA A 2 -18.66 -6.05 16.75
C ALA A 2 -18.90 -6.79 15.43
N ASN A 3 -19.99 -6.42 14.77
CA ASN A 3 -20.51 -7.02 13.55
C ASN A 3 -19.47 -6.89 12.42
N SER A 4 -18.91 -8.02 11.97
CA SER A 4 -18.03 -8.09 10.79
C SER A 4 -18.90 -7.88 9.55
N ALA A 5 -19.17 -6.63 9.19
CA ALA A 5 -19.45 -6.32 7.80
C ALA A 5 -18.21 -6.75 7.03
N ALA A 6 -18.25 -7.96 6.46
CA ALA A 6 -17.16 -8.50 5.67
C ALA A 6 -16.86 -7.47 4.58
N LEU A 7 -15.64 -6.91 4.63
CA LEU A 7 -15.14 -6.01 3.61
C LEU A 7 -15.08 -6.78 2.29
N THR A 8 -16.14 -6.67 1.49
CA THR A 8 -16.23 -7.30 0.17
C THR A 8 -15.13 -6.75 -0.75
N GLY A 9 -14.38 -7.64 -1.42
CA GLY A 9 -13.27 -7.25 -2.31
C GLY A 9 -11.90 -7.20 -1.62
N LEU A 10 -11.76 -7.74 -0.41
CA LEU A 10 -10.47 -7.93 0.26
C LEU A 10 -9.94 -9.37 0.19
N GLU A 11 -10.55 -10.24 -0.61
CA GLU A 11 -10.07 -11.62 -0.79
C GLU A 11 -8.60 -11.72 -1.22
N ASP A 12 -8.14 -10.76 -2.05
CA ASP A 12 -6.77 -10.71 -2.57
C ASP A 12 -5.83 -9.84 -1.70
N ALA A 13 -6.22 -9.52 -0.47
CA ALA A 13 -5.41 -8.70 0.42
C ALA A 13 -4.18 -9.46 0.93
N ILE A 14 -3.00 -8.93 0.62
CA ILE A 14 -1.72 -9.44 1.06
C ILE A 14 -1.35 -8.77 2.37
N GLN A 15 -1.11 -9.58 3.40
CA GLN A 15 -0.64 -9.07 4.69
C GLN A 15 0.85 -8.75 4.61
N PHE A 16 1.19 -7.46 4.72
CA PHE A 16 2.58 -7.00 4.64
C PHE A 16 3.19 -6.82 6.05
N LEU A 17 2.48 -6.11 6.94
CA LEU A 17 2.78 -6.10 8.38
C LEU A 17 1.61 -6.71 9.14
N PRO A 18 1.84 -7.80 9.91
CA PRO A 18 0.77 -8.49 10.62
C PRO A 18 -0.12 -7.56 11.43
N GLY A 19 -1.42 -7.58 11.12
CA GLY A 19 -2.46 -6.78 11.78
C GLY A 19 -2.36 -5.26 11.62
N ARG A 20 -1.44 -4.74 10.79
CA ARG A 20 -1.17 -3.29 10.70
C ARG A 20 -1.21 -2.74 9.29
N LEU A 21 -0.65 -3.45 8.32
CA LEU A 21 -0.51 -2.99 6.94
C LEU A 21 -0.78 -4.12 5.97
N PHE A 22 -1.72 -3.90 5.08
CA PHE A 22 -2.04 -4.79 3.98
C PHE A 22 -1.87 -4.06 2.65
N TYR A 23 -1.50 -4.81 1.62
CA TYR A 23 -1.61 -4.39 0.24
C TYR A 23 -2.78 -5.11 -0.43
N VAL A 24 -3.57 -4.42 -1.25
CA VAL A 24 -4.68 -5.04 -1.99
C VAL A 24 -4.92 -4.34 -3.33
N PRO A 25 -5.07 -5.05 -4.47
CA PRO A 25 -5.51 -4.44 -5.71
C PRO A 25 -7.04 -4.24 -5.70
N LEU A 26 -7.52 -3.03 -5.96
CA LEU A 26 -8.95 -2.69 -5.93
C LEU A 26 -9.38 -1.94 -7.18
N LYS A 27 -10.55 -2.28 -7.74
CA LYS A 27 -11.11 -1.56 -8.91
C LYS A 27 -11.57 -0.14 -8.55
N LYS A 28 -11.99 0.07 -7.30
CA LYS A 28 -12.48 1.35 -6.79
C LYS A 28 -12.14 1.46 -5.30
N ALA A 29 -11.91 2.69 -4.84
CA ALA A 29 -11.81 3.01 -3.43
C ALA A 29 -13.01 2.44 -2.65
N PRO A 30 -12.80 1.65 -1.59
CA PRO A 30 -13.88 1.18 -0.74
C PRO A 30 -14.57 2.34 -0.02
N PRO A 31 -15.86 2.19 0.34
CA PRO A 31 -16.50 3.13 1.24
C PRO A 31 -15.78 3.15 2.60
N ARG A 32 -15.94 4.27 3.33
CA ARG A 32 -15.38 4.40 4.68
C ARG A 32 -15.86 3.25 5.55
N THR A 33 -14.91 2.48 6.06
CA THR A 33 -15.20 1.30 6.90
C THR A 33 -14.56 1.48 8.27
N PRO A 34 -15.32 1.32 9.38
CA PRO A 34 -14.75 1.39 10.72
C PRO A 34 -13.61 0.39 10.91
N GLY A 35 -12.49 0.84 11.48
CA GLY A 35 -11.32 -0.01 11.73
C GLY A 35 -10.42 -0.23 10.50
N ALA A 36 -10.73 0.35 9.34
CA ALA A 36 -9.91 0.23 8.13
C ALA A 36 -9.66 1.59 7.48
N HIS A 37 -8.40 1.88 7.18
CA HIS A 37 -7.97 3.08 6.46
C HIS A 37 -7.42 2.68 5.09
N PHE A 38 -8.16 3.04 4.03
CA PHE A 38 -7.75 2.80 2.66
C PHE A 38 -7.05 4.02 2.08
N PHE A 39 -5.93 3.82 1.39
CA PHE A 39 -5.28 4.88 0.61
C PHE A 39 -4.56 4.31 -0.62
N SER A 40 -4.40 5.13 -1.65
CA SER A 40 -3.69 4.79 -2.89
C SER A 40 -2.80 5.95 -3.31
N ILE A 41 -1.82 5.66 -4.16
CA ILE A 41 -0.95 6.65 -4.78
C ILE A 41 -1.14 6.73 -6.30
N ASP A 42 -2.10 5.98 -6.87
CA ASP A 42 -2.26 5.87 -8.33
C ASP A 42 -2.42 7.23 -9.03
N ASP A 43 -3.12 8.16 -8.39
CA ASP A 43 -3.36 9.52 -8.91
C ASP A 43 -2.48 10.59 -8.24
N GLU A 44 -1.63 10.21 -7.28
CA GLU A 44 -0.75 11.13 -6.53
C GLU A 44 0.70 11.05 -7.00
N LEU A 45 1.24 9.84 -7.13
CA LEU A 45 2.64 9.57 -7.50
C LEU A 45 2.67 8.93 -8.89
N MET A 46 2.53 9.76 -9.91
CA MET A 46 2.48 9.32 -11.30
C MET A 46 3.87 9.22 -11.91
N TYR A 47 4.16 8.10 -12.55
CA TYR A 47 5.35 7.93 -13.37
C TYR A 47 5.16 8.67 -14.71
N TRP A 48 6.14 9.47 -15.11
CA TRP A 48 6.17 10.17 -16.39
C TRP A 48 6.98 9.36 -17.40
N ASN A 49 6.29 8.57 -18.21
CA ASN A 49 6.90 7.68 -19.20
C ASN A 49 7.52 8.44 -20.38
N PHE A 50 8.65 7.94 -20.87
CA PHE A 50 9.24 8.43 -22.13
C PHE A 50 8.59 7.76 -23.35
N TYR A 51 8.28 6.46 -23.24
CA TYR A 51 7.58 5.69 -24.25
C TYR A 51 6.64 4.66 -23.61
N LEU A 52 6.98 3.36 -23.63
CA LEU A 52 6.17 2.28 -23.06
C LEU A 52 6.65 1.83 -21.67
N ASP A 53 7.69 2.48 -21.13
CA ASP A 53 8.13 2.35 -19.74
C ASP A 53 7.03 2.81 -18.77
N PHE A 54 6.84 2.08 -17.68
CA PHE A 54 5.80 2.40 -16.68
C PHE A 54 6.35 2.62 -15.28
N GLY A 55 7.66 2.42 -15.08
CA GLY A 55 8.27 2.45 -13.77
C GLY A 55 9.70 1.91 -13.74
N PRO A 56 10.27 1.67 -12.53
CA PRO A 56 9.63 1.93 -11.24
C PRO A 56 9.48 3.42 -10.94
N LEU A 57 8.69 3.75 -9.91
CA LEU A 57 8.66 5.12 -9.37
C LEU A 57 10.07 5.50 -8.86
N ASN A 58 10.43 6.77 -9.03
CA ASN A 58 11.76 7.27 -8.70
C ASN A 58 11.96 7.46 -7.18
N LEU A 59 13.20 7.75 -6.75
CA LEU A 59 13.56 7.91 -5.34
C LEU A 59 12.80 9.04 -4.63
N GLY A 60 12.49 10.14 -5.34
CA GLY A 60 11.68 11.23 -4.78
C GLY A 60 10.28 10.75 -4.40
N HIS A 61 9.62 9.98 -5.29
CA HIS A 61 8.35 9.34 -4.98
C HIS A 61 8.47 8.38 -3.79
N THR A 62 9.56 7.60 -3.70
CA THR A 62 9.79 6.70 -2.57
C THR A 62 9.80 7.44 -1.24
N PHE A 63 10.46 8.60 -1.14
CA PHE A 63 10.47 9.38 0.10
C PHE A 63 9.10 9.99 0.43
N VAL A 64 8.37 10.51 -0.57
CA VAL A 64 7.01 11.04 -0.37
C VAL A 64 6.07 9.93 0.11
N PHE A 65 6.05 8.77 -0.56
CA PHE A 65 5.28 7.61 -0.14
C PHE A 65 5.64 7.18 1.29
N SER A 66 6.93 7.11 1.59
CA SER A 66 7.42 6.69 2.90
C SER A 66 6.94 7.61 4.02
N GLU A 67 7.00 8.92 3.81
CA GLU A 67 6.50 9.91 4.77
C GLU A 67 4.98 9.76 4.97
N GLN A 68 4.21 9.63 3.87
CA GLN A 68 2.76 9.42 3.95
C GLN A 68 2.40 8.15 4.72
N LEU A 69 3.04 7.02 4.39
CA LEU A 69 2.78 5.73 5.03
C LEU A 69 3.15 5.76 6.52
N ASN A 70 4.30 6.33 6.89
CA ASN A 70 4.72 6.46 8.29
C ASN A 70 3.71 7.31 9.10
N LYS A 71 3.22 8.42 8.54
CA LYS A 71 2.19 9.27 9.18
C LYS A 71 0.89 8.48 9.38
N LYS A 72 0.45 7.74 8.36
CA LYS A 72 -0.76 6.90 8.42
C LYS A 72 -0.63 5.79 9.46
N LEU A 73 0.48 5.06 9.50
CA LEU A 73 0.74 4.02 10.49
C LEU A 73 0.77 4.58 11.92
N THR A 74 1.36 5.76 12.11
CA THR A 74 1.40 6.43 13.43
C THR A 74 0.00 6.86 13.88
N ALA A 75 -0.83 7.37 12.97
CA ALA A 75 -2.21 7.73 13.27
C ALA A 75 -3.06 6.49 13.59
N ALA A 76 -2.95 5.46 12.75
CA ALA A 76 -3.67 4.19 12.89
C ALA A 76 -3.34 3.46 14.20
N ALA A 77 -2.08 3.53 14.67
CA ALA A 77 -1.70 2.98 15.97
C ALA A 77 -2.45 3.63 17.15
N LYS A 78 -2.90 4.88 17.02
CA LYS A 78 -3.70 5.59 18.05
C LYS A 78 -5.18 5.24 17.98
N THR A 79 -5.70 4.99 16.78
CA THR A 79 -7.12 4.73 16.53
C THR A 79 -7.48 3.24 16.53
N GLY A 80 -6.48 2.36 16.42
CA GLY A 80 -6.68 0.92 16.25
C GLY A 80 -7.11 0.51 14.84
N GLU A 81 -6.96 1.40 13.85
CA GLU A 81 -7.28 1.10 12.46
C GLU A 81 -6.19 0.27 11.79
N VAL A 82 -6.57 -0.55 10.82
CA VAL A 82 -5.67 -1.28 9.92
C VAL A 82 -5.47 -0.47 8.64
N ILE A 83 -4.22 -0.32 8.19
CA ILE A 83 -3.93 0.36 6.93
C ILE A 83 -4.04 -0.63 5.76
N TYR A 84 -4.80 -0.24 4.74
CA TYR A 84 -4.89 -0.90 3.44
C TYR A 84 -4.32 0.02 2.37
N PHE A 85 -3.09 -0.25 1.96
CA PHE A 85 -2.49 0.38 0.79
C PHE A 85 -3.01 -0.31 -0.46
N TYR A 86 -3.67 0.41 -1.36
CA TYR A 86 -4.21 -0.20 -2.57
C TYR A 86 -3.73 0.49 -3.84
N SER A 87 -3.75 -0.27 -4.94
CA SER A 87 -3.61 0.26 -6.30
C SER A 87 -4.78 -0.23 -7.15
N SER A 88 -4.96 0.35 -8.33
CA SER A 88 -5.87 -0.19 -9.32
C SER A 88 -5.43 -1.59 -9.79
N THR A 89 -6.35 -2.33 -10.40
CA THR A 89 -6.07 -3.70 -10.87
C THR A 89 -5.12 -3.77 -12.08
N GLN A 90 -4.64 -2.63 -12.59
CA GLN A 90 -3.73 -2.57 -13.73
C GLN A 90 -2.35 -3.11 -13.34
N ALA A 91 -1.79 -4.03 -14.14
CA ALA A 91 -0.54 -4.71 -13.81
C ALA A 91 0.63 -3.74 -13.50
N GLN A 92 0.74 -2.66 -14.26
CA GLN A 92 1.77 -1.63 -14.11
C GLN A 92 1.64 -0.88 -12.77
N ARG A 93 0.42 -0.55 -12.37
CA ARG A 93 0.12 0.14 -11.10
C ARG A 93 0.40 -0.76 -9.91
N ARG A 94 0.01 -2.03 -9.99
CA ARG A 94 0.35 -3.04 -8.97
C ARG A 94 1.86 -3.21 -8.80
N ALA A 95 2.59 -3.33 -9.91
CA ALA A 95 4.05 -3.46 -9.88
C ALA A 95 4.71 -2.26 -9.20
N ASN A 96 4.30 -1.04 -9.54
CA ASN A 96 4.82 0.18 -8.91
C ASN A 96 4.47 0.28 -7.43
N ALA A 97 3.24 -0.06 -7.04
CA ALA A 97 2.80 -0.03 -5.65
C ALA A 97 3.55 -1.06 -4.78
N VAL A 98 3.68 -2.30 -5.26
CA VAL A 98 4.45 -3.34 -4.55
C VAL A 98 5.93 -2.96 -4.45
N CYS A 99 6.52 -2.47 -5.55
CA CYS A 99 7.92 -2.07 -5.57
C CYS A 99 8.21 -0.94 -4.57
N ILE A 100 7.41 0.13 -4.54
CA ILE A 100 7.62 1.25 -3.63
C ILE A 100 7.38 0.88 -2.16
N LEU A 101 6.44 -0.03 -1.89
CA LEU A 101 6.22 -0.61 -0.55
C LEU A 101 7.44 -1.44 -0.10
N GLY A 102 8.00 -2.24 -1.00
CA GLY A 102 9.25 -2.98 -0.76
C GLY A 102 10.43 -2.04 -0.48
N CYS A 103 10.60 -0.98 -1.28
CA CYS A 103 11.63 0.04 -1.04
C CYS A 103 11.47 0.70 0.34
N TRP A 104 10.24 1.05 0.74
CA TRP A 104 9.97 1.59 2.08
C TRP A 104 10.39 0.59 3.18
N ALA A 105 10.07 -0.69 3.01
CA ALA A 105 10.40 -1.71 4.00
C ALA A 105 11.92 -1.88 4.17
N VAL A 106 12.67 -1.87 3.07
CA VAL A 106 14.14 -1.92 3.11
C VAL A 106 14.71 -0.67 3.78
N LEU A 107 14.27 0.52 3.35
CA LEU A 107 14.86 1.79 3.79
C LEU A 107 14.45 2.21 5.21
N PHE A 108 13.20 1.98 5.61
CA PHE A 108 12.62 2.52 6.85
C PHE A 108 12.23 1.46 7.87
N GLN A 109 12.13 0.18 7.49
CA GLN A 109 11.90 -0.93 8.42
C GLN A 109 13.12 -1.82 8.59
N ASN A 110 14.25 -1.50 7.93
CA ASN A 110 15.50 -2.25 7.98
C ASN A 110 15.31 -3.74 7.63
N MET A 111 14.39 -4.04 6.71
CA MET A 111 14.18 -5.38 6.19
C MET A 111 15.21 -5.71 5.11
N SER A 112 15.56 -6.99 4.96
CA SER A 112 16.26 -7.43 3.76
C SER A 112 15.32 -7.38 2.54
N ALA A 113 15.88 -7.33 1.33
CA ALA A 113 15.09 -7.33 0.11
C ALA A 113 14.25 -8.60 -0.02
N GLU A 114 14.80 -9.75 0.38
CA GLU A 114 14.11 -11.05 0.36
C GLU A 114 12.87 -11.02 1.26
N LYS A 115 13.01 -10.52 2.49
CA LYS A 115 11.91 -10.42 3.44
C LYS A 115 10.84 -9.40 2.99
N ALA A 116 11.28 -8.29 2.39
CA ALA A 116 10.35 -7.29 1.86
C ALA A 116 9.56 -7.80 0.65
N PHE A 117 10.09 -8.78 -0.09
CA PHE A 117 9.43 -9.36 -1.26
C PHE A 117 8.60 -10.61 -0.94
N GLU A 118 8.95 -11.38 0.09
CA GLU A 118 8.29 -12.63 0.51
C GLU A 118 6.75 -12.61 0.49
N PRO A 119 6.03 -11.52 0.86
CA PRO A 119 4.57 -11.51 0.83
C PRO A 119 3.91 -11.51 -0.56
N PHE A 120 4.67 -11.28 -1.65
CA PHE A 120 4.14 -11.05 -3.02
C PHE A 120 4.49 -12.18 -4.00
#